data_AF-A0AAI8WYL4-F1
#
_entry.id   AF-A0AAI8WYL4-F1
#
_cell.length_a   1.000
_cell.length_b   1.000
_cell.length_c   1.000
_cell.angle_alpha   90.00
_cell.angle_beta   90.00
_cell.angle_gamma   90.00
#
_symmetry.space_group_name_H-M   'P 1'
#
loop_
_entity.id
_entity.type
_entity.pdbx_description
1 polymer ?
#
loop_
_entity_poly.entity_id
_entity_poly.type
_entity_poly.pdbx_seq_one_letter_code
_entity_poly.pdbx_strand_id
1 'polypeptide(L)'
;MAAYGVPSEVLTDNGKQFTGRFTKPYPAEVLFERICRENGITTRLTKPRSPTTTGKIERFHKTLRRELLDSAGPFVSIEAAQQAIDAWVHGYNHSRPFLGLAALLCDVA
;
A
#
# COMPACT_ATOMS: atom_id res chain seq x y z
N MET A 1 10.56 5.04 -5.50
CA MET A 1 11.97 5.06 -5.91
C MET A 1 12.83 6.01 -5.11
N ALA A 2 12.48 7.30 -4.99
CA ALA A 2 13.36 8.30 -4.37
C ALA A 2 13.70 8.08 -2.87
N ALA A 3 12.80 7.48 -2.08
CA ALA A 3 13.02 7.28 -0.65
C ALA A 3 13.56 5.87 -0.30
N TYR A 4 12.96 4.82 -0.87
CA TYR A 4 13.24 3.42 -0.48
C TYR A 4 13.73 2.53 -1.64
N GLY A 5 14.05 3.13 -2.79
CA GLY A 5 14.49 2.40 -3.99
C GLY A 5 13.36 1.74 -4.77
N VAL A 6 13.73 0.75 -5.59
CA VAL A 6 12.82 -0.03 -6.46
C VAL A 6 12.66 -1.42 -5.86
N PRO A 7 11.44 -1.88 -5.53
CA PRO A 7 11.23 -3.22 -5.05
C PRO A 7 11.45 -4.25 -6.18
N SER A 8 11.93 -5.44 -5.84
CA SER A 8 12.06 -6.54 -6.81
C SER A 8 10.70 -7.11 -7.22
N GLU A 9 9.69 -7.00 -6.35
CA GLU A 9 8.37 -7.58 -6.53
C GLU A 9 7.30 -6.72 -5.86
N VAL A 10 6.12 -6.63 -6.47
CA VAL A 10 4.93 -5.97 -5.89
C VAL A 10 3.73 -6.91 -5.97
N LEU A 11 3.02 -7.04 -4.85
CA LEU A 11 1.78 -7.79 -4.74
C LEU A 11 0.58 -6.83 -4.73
N THR A 12 -0.33 -6.98 -5.69
CA THR A 12 -1.58 -6.19 -5.76
C THR A 12 -2.81 -7.10 -5.83
N ASP A 13 -3.98 -6.50 -5.58
CA ASP A 13 -5.24 -7.15 -5.94
C ASP A 13 -5.47 -7.12 -7.47
N ASN A 14 -6.63 -7.68 -7.87
CA ASN A 14 -7.04 -7.76 -9.27
C ASN A 14 -7.79 -6.50 -9.74
N GLY A 15 -7.61 -5.36 -9.05
CA GLY A 15 -8.18 -4.08 -9.43
C GLY A 15 -7.72 -3.64 -10.82
N LYS A 16 -8.62 -3.01 -11.58
CA LYS A 16 -8.36 -2.57 -12.96
C LYS A 16 -7.25 -1.52 -13.05
N GLN A 17 -6.95 -0.83 -11.94
CA GLN A 17 -5.84 0.12 -11.83
C GLN A 17 -4.47 -0.57 -11.77
N PHE A 18 -4.40 -1.83 -11.30
CA PHE A 18 -3.16 -2.58 -11.13
C PHE A 18 -2.95 -3.64 -12.19
N THR A 19 -4.02 -4.14 -12.81
CA THR A 19 -3.90 -5.09 -13.92
C THR A 19 -5.01 -4.91 -14.93
N GLY A 20 -4.65 -4.89 -16.22
CA GLY A 20 -5.64 -4.96 -17.29
C GLY A 20 -5.89 -6.37 -17.79
N ARG A 21 -5.44 -7.40 -17.07
CA ARG A 21 -5.74 -8.81 -17.35
C ARG A 21 -7.23 -9.10 -17.49
N PHE A 22 -8.07 -8.37 -16.76
CA PHE A 22 -9.53 -8.52 -16.76
C PHE A 22 -10.24 -7.43 -17.59
N THR A 23 -9.49 -6.61 -18.32
CA THR A 23 -10.04 -5.63 -19.25
C THR A 23 -10.72 -6.35 -20.41
N LYS A 24 -11.88 -5.83 -20.83
CA LYS A 24 -12.67 -6.32 -21.98
C LYS A 24 -12.66 -5.26 -23.08
N PRO A 25 -12.73 -5.63 -24.37
CA PRO A 25 -12.89 -6.99 -24.91
C PRO A 25 -11.62 -7.84 -24.85
N TYR A 26 -10.45 -7.21 -24.77
CA TYR A 26 -9.15 -7.88 -24.66
C TYR A 26 -8.36 -7.33 -23.47
N PRO A 27 -7.48 -8.14 -22.87
CA PRO A 27 -6.51 -7.65 -21.90
C PRO A 27 -5.68 -6.51 -22.50
N ALA A 28 -5.43 -5.47 -21.72
CA ALA A 28 -4.61 -4.33 -22.12
C ALA A 28 -3.65 -3.99 -20.99
N GLU A 29 -2.37 -3.77 -21.30
CA GLU A 29 -1.39 -3.34 -20.28
C GLU A 29 -1.85 -2.01 -19.68
N VAL A 30 -1.97 -1.95 -18.35
CA VAL A 30 -2.28 -0.70 -17.65
C VAL A 30 -1.01 0.05 -17.28
N LEU A 31 -1.13 1.34 -16.98
CA LEU A 31 0.01 2.18 -16.64
C LEU A 31 0.86 1.59 -15.49
N PHE A 32 0.21 0.97 -14.50
CA PHE A 32 0.90 0.31 -13.39
C PHE A 32 1.79 -0.87 -13.85
N GLU A 33 1.25 -1.76 -14.69
CA GLU A 33 2.00 -2.90 -15.25
C GLU A 33 3.19 -2.41 -16.09
N ARG A 34 2.98 -1.37 -16.89
CA ARG A 34 4.03 -0.73 -17.69
C ARG A 34 5.15 -0.17 -16.83
N ILE A 35 4.83 0.60 -15.78
CA ILE A 35 5.82 1.17 -14.86
C ILE A 35 6.61 0.05 -14.16
N CYS A 36 5.93 -1.01 -13.70
CA CYS A 36 6.60 -2.14 -13.08
C CYS A 36 7.59 -2.81 -14.06
N ARG A 37 7.15 -3.07 -15.31
CA ARG A 37 8.01 -3.66 -16.35
C ARG A 37 9.21 -2.78 -16.69
N GLU A 38 9.02 -1.48 -16.86
CA GLU A 38 10.09 -0.52 -17.16
C GLU A 38 11.13 -0.42 -16.03
N ASN A 39 10.74 -0.72 -14.79
CA ASN A 39 11.61 -0.69 -13.61
C ASN A 39 12.09 -2.09 -13.18
N GLY A 40 11.82 -3.15 -13.96
CA GLY A 40 12.24 -4.51 -13.63
C GLY A 40 11.53 -5.13 -12.42
N ILE A 41 10.35 -4.61 -12.06
CA ILE A 41 9.55 -5.06 -10.91
C ILE A 41 8.67 -6.23 -11.33
N THR A 42 8.75 -7.34 -10.60
CA THR A 42 7.85 -8.48 -10.81
C THR A 42 6.48 -8.18 -10.23
N THR A 43 5.41 -8.21 -11.05
CA THR A 43 4.04 -8.03 -10.57
C THR A 43 3.41 -9.36 -10.19
N ARG A 44 2.84 -9.43 -8.98
CA ARG A 44 2.05 -10.57 -8.52
C ARG A 44 0.65 -10.15 -8.17
N LEU A 45 -0.31 -10.93 -8.67
CA LEU A 45 -1.70 -10.76 -8.35
C LEU A 45 -2.08 -11.70 -7.22
N THR A 46 -2.88 -11.21 -6.28
CA THR A 46 -3.49 -12.08 -5.28
C THR A 46 -4.38 -13.10 -5.97
N LYS A 47 -4.31 -14.34 -5.49
CA LYS A 47 -5.27 -15.36 -5.89
C LYS A 47 -6.68 -14.88 -5.51
N PRO A 48 -7.69 -15.05 -6.39
CA PRO A 48 -9.06 -14.75 -6.03
C PRO A 48 -9.43 -15.44 -4.71
N ARG A 49 -10.03 -14.69 -3.77
CA ARG A 49 -10.44 -15.18 -2.44
C ARG A 49 -9.28 -15.68 -1.55
N SER A 50 -8.10 -15.04 -1.61
CA SER A 50 -6.96 -15.34 -0.71
C SER A 50 -6.69 -14.20 0.28
N PRO A 51 -7.52 -14.06 1.33
CA PRO A 51 -7.45 -12.96 2.31
C PRO A 51 -6.16 -12.92 3.13
N THR A 52 -5.39 -14.02 3.17
CA THR A 52 -4.14 -14.10 3.92
C THR A 52 -2.99 -13.33 3.28
N THR A 53 -3.05 -13.04 1.97
CA THR A 53 -1.95 -12.38 1.24
C THR A 53 -1.93 -10.87 1.45
N THR A 54 -3.08 -10.25 1.71
CA THR A 54 -3.26 -8.80 1.92
C THR A 54 -3.43 -8.41 3.39
N GLY A 55 -3.33 -9.36 4.32
CA GLY A 55 -3.60 -9.12 5.74
C GLY A 55 -2.74 -8.00 6.38
N LYS A 56 -1.52 -7.78 5.90
CA LYS A 56 -0.66 -6.68 6.38
C LYS A 56 -1.23 -5.31 6.00
N ILE A 57 -1.56 -5.09 4.73
CA ILE A 57 -2.09 -3.82 4.26
C ILE A 57 -3.51 -3.58 4.78
N GLU A 58 -4.32 -4.63 4.90
CA GLU A 58 -5.64 -4.55 5.53
C GLU A 58 -5.56 -4.15 7.00
N ARG A 59 -4.62 -4.74 7.76
CA ARG A 59 -4.37 -4.36 9.15
C ARG A 59 -3.91 -2.92 9.25
N PHE A 60 -2.99 -2.49 8.38
CA PHE A 60 -2.51 -1.10 8.32
C PHE A 60 -3.68 -0.13 8.09
N HIS A 61 -4.50 -0.35 7.06
CA HIS A 61 -5.67 0.49 6.79
C HIS A 61 -6.67 0.52 7.95
N LYS A 62 -6.91 -0.64 8.59
CA LYS A 62 -7.79 -0.72 9.76
C LYS A 62 -7.24 0.09 10.93
N THR A 63 -5.93 0.06 11.17
CA THR A 63 -5.29 0.83 12.23
C THR A 63 -5.31 2.33 11.92
N LEU A 64 -4.97 2.74 10.68
CA LEU A 64 -5.08 4.13 10.23
C LEU A 64 -6.49 4.69 10.44
N ARG A 65 -7.50 3.95 10.00
CA ARG A 65 -8.90 4.37 10.17
C ARG A 65 -9.25 4.57 11.64
N ARG A 66 -8.98 3.56 12.47
CA ARG A 66 -9.36 3.57 13.88
C ARG A 66 -8.65 4.66 14.68
N GLU A 67 -7.40 4.93 14.38
CA GLU A 67 -6.57 5.81 15.20
C GLU A 67 -6.53 7.26 14.73
N LEU A 68 -6.73 7.50 13.43
CA LEU A 68 -6.72 8.84 12.86
C LEU A 68 -8.09 9.21 12.28
N LEU A 69 -8.60 8.45 11.31
CA LEU A 69 -9.71 8.92 10.49
C LEU A 69 -11.06 8.95 11.23
N ASP A 70 -11.28 8.01 12.16
CA ASP A 70 -12.52 7.93 12.93
C ASP A 70 -12.61 9.06 13.99
N SER A 71 -11.49 9.67 14.36
CA SER A 71 -11.41 10.71 15.41
C SER A 71 -11.12 12.12 14.88
N ALA A 72 -10.53 12.26 13.69
CA ALA A 72 -10.06 13.54 13.15
C ALA A 72 -11.16 14.52 12.73
N GLY A 73 -12.39 14.06 12.46
CA GLY A 73 -13.43 14.88 11.82
C GLY A 73 -13.07 15.28 10.38
N PRO A 74 -13.86 16.15 9.70
CA PRO A 74 -13.54 16.61 8.36
C PRO A 74 -12.26 17.45 8.32
N PHE A 75 -11.36 17.15 7.38
CA PHE A 75 -10.18 17.97 7.14
C PHE A 75 -10.56 19.25 6.38
N VAL A 76 -9.89 20.35 6.73
CA VAL A 76 -10.13 21.67 6.12
C VAL A 76 -9.60 21.77 4.68
N SER A 77 -8.67 20.91 4.30
CA SER A 77 -8.13 20.79 2.94
C SER A 77 -7.45 19.43 2.71
N ILE A 78 -7.09 19.14 1.45
CA ILE A 78 -6.34 17.93 1.11
C ILE A 78 -4.93 17.98 1.71
N GLU A 79 -4.31 19.15 1.76
CA GLU A 79 -2.98 19.35 2.34
C GLU A 79 -2.99 19.09 3.85
N ALA A 80 -4.05 19.52 4.55
CA ALA A 80 -4.22 19.23 5.97
C ALA A 80 -4.40 17.72 6.21
N ALA A 81 -5.13 17.02 5.34
CA ALA A 81 -5.27 15.57 5.40
C ALA A 81 -3.92 14.86 5.15
N GLN A 82 -3.15 15.31 4.16
CA GLN A 82 -1.83 14.76 3.85
C GLN A 82 -0.88 14.90 5.04
N GLN A 83 -0.78 16.09 5.64
CA GLN A 83 0.07 16.32 6.81
C GLN A 83 -0.31 15.45 8.01
N ALA A 84 -1.62 15.28 8.25
CA ALA A 84 -2.11 14.42 9.33
C ALA A 84 -1.76 12.95 9.09
N ILE A 85 -1.92 12.46 7.85
CA ILE A 85 -1.55 11.10 7.48
C ILE A 85 -0.04 10.90 7.57
N ASP A 86 0.78 11.83 7.07
CA ASP A 86 2.25 11.73 7.11
C ASP A 86 2.77 11.66 8.55
N ALA A 87 2.24 12.53 9.44
CA ALA A 87 2.58 12.52 10.85
C ALA A 87 2.19 11.18 11.51
N TRP A 88 1.01 10.66 11.18
CA TRP A 88 0.55 9.37 11.69
C TRP A 88 1.41 8.20 11.17
N VAL A 89 1.76 8.18 9.88
CA VAL A 89 2.62 7.14 9.28
C VAL A 89 4.00 7.14 9.92
N HIS A 90 4.59 8.33 10.12
CA HIS A 90 5.86 8.45 10.83
C HIS A 90 5.77 7.88 12.26
N GLY A 91 4.72 8.24 13.00
CA GLY A 91 4.49 7.68 14.34
C GLY A 91 4.26 6.16 14.32
N TYR A 92 3.54 5.65 13.32
CA TYR A 92 3.26 4.23 13.16
C TYR A 92 4.56 3.42 12.93
N ASN A 93 5.45 3.93 12.06
CA ASN A 93 6.70 3.24 11.71
C ASN A 93 7.78 3.34 12.79
N HIS A 94 7.85 4.45 13.54
CA HIS A 94 8.96 4.71 14.48
C HIS A 94 8.62 4.52 15.97
N SER A 95 7.36 4.65 16.38
CA SER A 95 7.00 4.70 17.81
C SER A 95 6.32 3.43 18.33
N ARG A 96 6.05 2.44 17.47
CA ARG A 96 5.39 1.19 17.88
C ARG A 96 6.42 0.14 18.33
N PRO A 97 6.31 -0.40 19.57
CA PRO A 97 7.17 -1.50 19.99
C PRO A 97 6.84 -2.78 19.22
N PHE A 98 7.82 -3.28 18.46
CA PHE A 98 7.70 -4.52 17.69
C PHE A 98 7.72 -5.75 18.63
N LEU A 99 6.56 -6.32 18.90
CA LEU A 99 6.42 -7.60 19.60
C LEU A 99 6.58 -8.75 18.59
N GLY A 100 7.81 -9.02 18.18
CA GLY A 100 8.13 -10.15 17.31
C GLY A 100 9.50 -10.03 16.65
N LEU A 101 10.52 -10.51 17.35
CA LEU A 101 11.91 -10.74 16.92
C LEU A 101 12.60 -9.61 16.10
N ALA A 102 13.54 -8.94 16.76
CA ALA A 102 14.67 -8.24 16.14
C ALA A 102 14.33 -7.20 15.07
N ALA A 103 14.04 -5.97 15.53
CA ALA A 103 14.47 -4.70 14.94
C ALA A 103 14.69 -4.67 13.41
N LEU A 104 13.64 -4.93 12.62
CA LEU A 104 13.57 -4.49 11.24
C LEU A 104 12.28 -3.70 11.07
N LEU A 105 12.45 -2.46 10.63
CA LEU A 105 11.40 -1.51 10.29
C LEU A 105 10.27 -2.24 9.56
N CYS A 106 9.06 -2.16 10.10
CA CYS A 106 7.87 -2.39 9.29
C CYS A 106 7.69 -1.13 8.44
N ASP A 107 8.58 -0.93 7.47
CA ASP A 107 8.38 0.05 6.43
C ASP A 107 7.15 -0.41 5.65
N VAL A 108 6.02 0.26 5.87
CA VAL A 108 4.86 0.20 4.97
C VAL A 108 5.13 1.11 3.76
N ALA A 109 6.34 0.99 3.20
CA ALA A 109 6.77 1.70 2.01
C ALA A 109 6.49 0.89 0.74
#